data_AF-A0A537C8Z3-F1
#
_entry.id   AF-A0A537C8Z3-F1
#
_cell.length_a   1.000
_cell.length_b   1.000
_cell.length_c   1.000
_cell.angle_alpha   90.00
_cell.angle_beta   90.00
_cell.angle_gamma   90.00
#
_symmetry.space_group_name_H-M   'P 1'
#
loop_
_entity.id
_entity.type
_entity.pdbx_description
1 polymer ?
#
loop_
_entity_poly.entity_id
_entity_poly.type
_entity_poly.pdbx_seq_one_letter_code
_entity_poly.pdbx_strand_id
1 'polypeptide(L)'
;MRKNVQETSSPSMDISKASNFERYVFDLVGRDGARVRDLYRRLDNSGEFDLPRPDGEFVSGRSTHADRLRTIKQVYDRFGVMIDPHTADGVKVGLEHREPGVPLLCLETALPVKFSQTIREALGRDPERPKRLESLETLPQRFTVIERDPDAVRRYIEDHA
;
A
#
# COMPACT_ATOMS: atom_id res chain seq x y z
N MET A 1 -13.97 5.19 18.19
CA MET A 1 -12.77 6.04 18.21
C MET A 1 -11.87 5.61 17.05
N ARG A 2 -11.61 6.45 16.05
CA ARG A 2 -10.73 6.06 14.92
C ARG A 2 -9.33 5.82 15.48
N LYS A 3 -8.79 4.60 15.32
CA LYS A 3 -7.40 4.32 15.65
C LYS A 3 -6.51 5.14 14.71
N ASN A 4 -5.49 5.80 15.25
CA ASN A 4 -4.50 6.49 14.44
C ASN A 4 -3.74 5.46 13.60
N VAL A 5 -3.61 5.75 12.30
CA VAL A 5 -2.78 4.98 11.39
C VAL A 5 -1.32 5.12 11.85
N GLN A 6 -0.59 4.02 11.87
CA GLN A 6 0.84 4.03 12.16
C GLN A 6 1.58 4.29 10.84
N GLU A 7 2.44 5.30 10.82
CA GLU A 7 3.29 5.58 9.66
C GLU A 7 4.37 4.51 9.52
N THR A 8 4.57 4.03 8.30
CA THR A 8 5.57 3.04 7.97
C THR A 8 6.39 3.46 6.74
N SER A 9 7.45 2.70 6.45
CA SER A 9 8.25 2.90 5.25
C SER A 9 7.62 2.37 3.96
N SER A 10 6.41 1.79 4.03
CA SER A 10 5.56 1.46 2.88
C SER A 10 4.23 2.25 2.98
N PRO A 11 4.30 3.60 2.94
CA PRO A 11 3.20 4.47 3.36
C PRO A 11 1.92 4.34 2.53
N SER A 12 2.01 3.79 1.32
CA SER A 12 0.83 3.56 0.47
C SER A 12 -0.07 2.43 1.02
N MET A 13 0.45 1.63 1.96
CA MET A 13 -0.26 0.55 2.64
C MET A 13 -0.69 0.92 4.07
N ASP A 14 -0.40 2.15 4.52
CA ASP A 14 -0.81 2.66 5.83
C ASP A 14 -2.30 3.01 5.83
N ILE A 15 -3.15 1.97 5.86
CA ILE A 15 -4.61 2.09 5.76
C ILE A 15 -5.29 1.68 7.07
N SER A 16 -6.26 2.47 7.52
CA SER A 16 -7.14 2.10 8.65
C SER A 16 -8.43 1.42 8.18
N LYS A 17 -8.92 1.76 6.98
CA LYS A 17 -10.08 1.14 6.34
C LYS A 17 -9.75 0.86 4.88
N ALA A 18 -9.65 -0.41 4.51
CA ALA A 18 -9.42 -0.84 3.14
C ALA A 18 -10.71 -0.66 2.33
N SER A 19 -10.75 0.35 1.44
CA SER A 19 -11.95 0.73 0.69
C SER A 19 -12.52 -0.41 -0.15
N ASN A 20 -11.67 -1.23 -0.76
CA ASN A 20 -12.09 -2.34 -1.62
C ASN A 20 -12.44 -3.61 -0.85
N PHE A 21 -12.20 -3.68 0.47
CA PHE A 21 -12.53 -4.86 1.27
C PHE A 21 -14.04 -5.15 1.28
N GLU A 22 -14.87 -4.12 1.11
CA GLU A 22 -16.33 -4.25 0.96
C GLU A 22 -16.73 -5.19 -0.19
N ARG A 23 -15.99 -5.14 -1.30
CA ARG A 23 -16.26 -6.00 -2.46
C ARG A 23 -15.99 -7.47 -2.15
N TYR A 24 -14.95 -7.74 -1.38
CA TYR A 24 -14.66 -9.11 -0.93
C TYR A 24 -15.69 -9.60 0.09
N VAL A 25 -16.10 -8.75 1.04
CA VAL A 25 -17.19 -9.05 1.98
C VAL A 25 -18.49 -9.38 1.25
N PHE A 26 -18.80 -8.67 0.17
CA PHE A 26 -19.96 -8.94 -0.67
C PHE A 26 -19.95 -10.38 -1.23
N ASP A 27 -18.82 -10.85 -1.76
CA ASP A 27 -18.71 -12.24 -2.23
C ASP A 27 -18.83 -13.24 -1.06
N LEU A 28 -18.19 -12.97 0.09
CA LEU A 28 -18.24 -13.86 1.27
C LEU A 28 -19.64 -14.03 1.87
N VAL A 29 -20.51 -13.04 1.76
CA VAL A 29 -21.89 -13.12 2.27
C VAL A 29 -22.89 -13.61 1.23
N GLY A 30 -22.41 -14.18 0.12
CA GLY A 30 -23.24 -14.74 -0.95
C GLY A 30 -23.83 -13.68 -1.86
N ARG A 31 -23.11 -12.56 -2.06
CA ARG A 31 -23.53 -11.42 -2.90
C ARG A 31 -24.84 -10.76 -2.43
N ASP A 32 -25.07 -10.79 -1.12
CA ASP A 32 -26.24 -10.18 -0.48
C ASP A 32 -25.91 -8.74 -0.02
N GLY A 33 -26.38 -7.75 -0.80
CA GLY A 33 -26.20 -6.34 -0.48
C GLY A 33 -26.90 -5.89 0.82
N ALA A 34 -27.96 -6.58 1.25
CA ALA A 34 -28.60 -6.27 2.53
C ALA A 34 -27.72 -6.70 3.71
N ARG A 35 -27.05 -7.85 3.61
CA ARG A 35 -26.08 -8.31 4.60
C ARG A 35 -24.85 -7.42 4.65
N VAL A 36 -24.28 -7.03 3.51
CA VAL A 36 -23.14 -6.07 3.48
C VAL A 36 -23.51 -4.78 4.20
N ARG A 37 -24.69 -4.22 3.89
CA ARG A 37 -25.18 -3.00 4.54
C ARG A 37 -25.35 -3.16 6.05
N ASP A 38 -25.82 -4.31 6.54
CA ASP A 38 -25.93 -4.57 7.98
C ASP A 38 -24.55 -4.64 8.65
N LEU A 39 -23.60 -5.36 8.05
CA LEU A 39 -22.22 -5.44 8.56
C LEU A 39 -21.53 -4.08 8.63
N TYR A 40 -21.68 -3.25 7.58
CA TYR A 40 -21.09 -1.91 7.58
C TYR A 40 -21.79 -0.95 8.55
N ARG A 41 -23.09 -1.10 8.80
CA ARG A 41 -23.78 -0.41 9.90
C ARG A 41 -23.22 -0.81 11.27
N ARG A 42 -22.91 -2.09 11.48
CA ARG A 42 -22.25 -2.56 12.72
C ARG A 42 -20.84 -2.00 12.83
N LEU A 43 -20.08 -1.94 11.74
CA LEU A 43 -18.75 -1.32 11.71
C LEU A 43 -18.82 0.14 12.15
N ASP A 44 -19.79 0.91 11.65
CA ASP A 44 -19.93 2.33 11.99
C ASP A 44 -20.35 2.55 13.45
N ASN A 45 -21.19 1.67 14.00
CA ASN A 45 -21.72 1.79 15.36
C ASN A 45 -20.81 1.21 16.45
N SER A 46 -20.17 0.06 16.18
CA SER A 46 -19.39 -0.71 17.17
C SER A 46 -17.89 -0.75 16.87
N GLY A 47 -17.48 -0.40 15.65
CA GLY A 47 -16.08 -0.42 15.22
C GLY A 47 -15.60 -1.77 14.68
N GLU A 48 -16.43 -2.81 14.70
CA GLU A 48 -16.09 -4.17 14.25
C GLU A 48 -17.30 -4.98 13.78
N PHE A 49 -17.04 -6.10 13.11
CA PHE A 49 -18.00 -7.16 12.82
C PHE A 49 -17.26 -8.47 12.54
N ASP A 50 -17.95 -9.60 12.72
CA ASP A 50 -17.44 -10.92 12.39
C ASP A 50 -17.86 -11.36 10.97
N LEU A 51 -16.96 -12.07 10.30
CA LEU A 51 -17.21 -12.71 9.02
C LEU A 51 -17.14 -14.22 9.15
N PRO A 52 -17.85 -14.97 8.30
CA PRO A 52 -17.58 -16.39 8.14
C PRO A 52 -16.11 -16.57 7.75
N ARG A 53 -15.48 -17.63 8.26
CA ARG A 53 -14.10 -17.95 7.92
C ARG A 53 -14.04 -18.21 6.40
N PRO A 54 -13.15 -17.54 5.65
CA PRO A 54 -12.99 -17.81 4.24
C PRO A 54 -12.47 -19.23 4.02
N ASP A 55 -12.84 -19.85 2.90
CA ASP A 55 -12.58 -21.27 2.56
C ASP A 55 -11.11 -21.59 2.24
N GLY A 56 -10.15 -20.83 2.79
CA GLY A 56 -8.72 -21.09 2.67
C GLY A 56 -8.02 -20.54 1.42
N GLU A 57 -8.74 -19.84 0.54
CA GLU A 57 -8.18 -19.31 -0.73
C GLU A 57 -7.16 -18.17 -0.53
N PHE A 58 -7.21 -17.48 0.61
CA PHE A 58 -6.33 -16.36 0.91
C PHE A 58 -5.53 -16.61 2.18
N VAL A 59 -4.22 -16.37 2.08
CA VAL A 59 -3.32 -16.24 3.22
C VAL A 59 -2.88 -14.79 3.37
N SER A 60 -2.49 -14.41 4.59
CA SER A 60 -1.99 -13.06 4.88
C SER A 60 -0.74 -13.15 5.74
N GLY A 61 0.01 -12.05 5.79
CA GLY A 61 1.18 -11.92 6.65
C GLY A 61 1.44 -10.46 6.98
N ARG A 62 2.48 -10.23 7.77
CA ARG A 62 2.91 -8.88 8.18
C ARG A 62 4.40 -8.74 7.96
N SER A 63 4.81 -7.52 7.62
CA SER A 63 6.20 -7.11 7.51
C SER A 63 6.42 -5.83 8.32
N THR A 64 7.48 -5.82 9.12
CA THR A 64 7.94 -4.64 9.87
C THR A 64 8.95 -3.85 9.04
N HIS A 65 9.29 -2.65 9.50
CA HIS A 65 10.34 -1.85 8.84
C HIS A 65 11.67 -2.60 8.74
N ALA A 66 12.09 -3.27 9.82
CA ALA A 66 13.30 -4.08 9.81
C ALA A 66 13.22 -5.27 8.83
N ASP A 67 12.04 -5.88 8.68
CA ASP A 67 11.83 -6.95 7.70
C ASP A 67 12.00 -6.44 6.26
N ARG A 68 11.46 -5.25 5.95
CA ARG A 68 11.63 -4.60 4.65
C ARG A 68 13.08 -4.33 4.33
N LEU A 69 13.84 -3.71 5.25
CA LEU A 69 15.26 -3.42 5.04
C LEU A 69 16.06 -4.69 4.75
N ARG A 70 15.84 -5.76 5.54
CA ARG A 70 16.50 -7.05 5.31
C ARG A 70 16.10 -7.66 3.97
N THR A 71 14.83 -7.59 3.60
CA THR A 71 14.32 -8.17 2.34
C THR A 71 14.89 -7.43 1.12
N ILE A 72 14.92 -6.09 1.15
CA ILE A 72 15.56 -5.27 0.11
C ILE A 72 17.03 -5.67 -0.06
N LYS A 73 17.76 -5.76 1.05
CA LYS A 73 19.17 -6.17 1.03
C LYS A 73 19.35 -7.59 0.49
N GLN A 74 18.55 -8.55 0.92
CA GLN A 74 18.62 -9.94 0.46
C GLN A 74 18.37 -10.08 -1.04
N VAL A 75 17.36 -9.37 -1.57
CA VAL A 75 17.04 -9.38 -3.00
C VAL A 75 18.18 -8.74 -3.80
N TYR A 76 18.72 -7.62 -3.33
CA TYR A 76 19.83 -6.95 -3.99
C TYR A 76 21.11 -7.81 -3.98
N ASP A 77 21.50 -8.36 -2.82
CA ASP A 77 22.71 -9.19 -2.69
C ASP A 77 22.63 -10.45 -3.57
N ARG A 78 21.44 -11.04 -3.72
CA ARG A 78 21.26 -12.29 -4.45
C ARG A 78 21.06 -12.11 -5.95
N PHE A 79 20.32 -11.07 -6.35
CA PHE A 79 19.86 -10.90 -7.73
C PHE A 79 20.36 -9.62 -8.40
N GLY A 80 20.99 -8.71 -7.65
CA GLY A 80 21.42 -7.40 -8.16
C GLY A 80 20.26 -6.45 -8.48
N VAL A 81 19.04 -6.75 -8.02
CA VAL A 81 17.84 -5.95 -8.29
C VAL A 81 17.47 -5.13 -7.06
N MET A 82 17.26 -3.83 -7.23
CA MET A 82 16.69 -2.97 -6.19
C MET A 82 15.16 -3.06 -6.25
N ILE A 83 14.52 -3.32 -5.12
CA ILE A 83 13.07 -3.30 -4.97
C ILE A 83 12.65 -2.25 -3.96
N ASP A 84 11.47 -1.68 -4.15
CA ASP A 84 10.89 -0.69 -3.26
C ASP A 84 10.34 -1.35 -1.97
N PRO A 85 10.05 -0.58 -0.91
CA PRO A 85 9.56 -1.14 0.36
C PRO A 85 8.21 -1.87 0.25
N HIS A 86 7.33 -1.51 -0.68
CA HIS A 86 6.03 -2.18 -0.87
C HIS A 86 6.23 -3.55 -1.51
N THR A 87 7.10 -3.63 -2.52
CA THR A 87 7.50 -4.89 -3.15
C THR A 87 8.23 -5.79 -2.14
N ALA A 88 9.05 -5.21 -1.27
CA ALA A 88 9.71 -5.94 -0.19
C ALA A 88 8.72 -6.55 0.82
N ASP A 89 7.63 -5.86 1.17
CA ASP A 89 6.55 -6.45 1.98
C ASP A 89 5.96 -7.70 1.29
N GLY A 90 5.68 -7.60 -0.01
CA GLY A 90 5.14 -8.70 -0.81
C GLY A 90 6.10 -9.89 -0.93
N VAL A 91 7.38 -9.63 -1.19
CA VAL A 91 8.42 -10.68 -1.26
C VAL A 91 8.58 -11.36 0.09
N LYS A 92 8.67 -10.61 1.18
CA LYS A 92 8.83 -11.16 2.53
C LYS A 92 7.70 -12.12 2.86
N VAL A 93 6.45 -11.66 2.74
CA VAL A 93 5.27 -12.48 3.09
C VAL A 93 5.09 -13.62 2.10
N GLY A 94 5.31 -13.38 0.81
CA GLY A 94 5.20 -14.41 -0.22
C GLY A 94 6.17 -15.58 -0.01
N LEU A 95 7.40 -15.30 0.42
CA LEU A 95 8.39 -16.34 0.71
C LEU A 95 8.04 -17.18 1.95
N GLU A 96 7.35 -16.62 2.94
CA GLU A 96 6.88 -17.36 4.13
C GLU A 96 5.79 -18.38 3.80
N HIS A 97 4.99 -18.11 2.76
CA HIS A 97 3.88 -18.97 2.32
C HIS A 97 4.19 -19.74 1.03
N ARG A 98 5.42 -19.65 0.52
CA ARG A 98 5.77 -20.27 -0.77
C ARG A 98 5.77 -21.79 -0.67
N GLU A 99 4.95 -22.43 -1.51
CA GLU A 99 4.91 -23.88 -1.63
C GLU A 99 6.08 -24.43 -2.48
N PRO A 100 6.73 -25.53 -2.07
CA PRO A 100 7.77 -26.17 -2.87
C PRO A 100 7.25 -26.57 -4.27
N GLY A 101 8.03 -26.25 -5.31
CA GLY A 101 7.66 -26.54 -6.69
C GLY A 101 6.68 -25.55 -7.32
N VAL A 102 6.07 -24.65 -6.55
CA VAL A 102 5.16 -23.62 -7.07
C VAL A 102 5.93 -22.29 -7.29
N PRO A 103 5.84 -21.67 -8.48
CA PRO A 103 6.37 -20.34 -8.71
C PRO A 103 5.66 -19.30 -7.84
N LEU A 104 6.44 -18.46 -7.15
CA LEU A 104 5.91 -17.30 -6.43
C LEU A 104 6.00 -16.08 -7.36
N LEU A 105 4.87 -15.39 -7.56
CA LEU A 105 4.82 -14.12 -8.27
C LEU A 105 4.56 -13.00 -7.25
N CYS A 106 5.49 -12.05 -7.15
CA CYS A 106 5.34 -10.86 -6.33
C CYS A 106 5.11 -9.65 -7.25
N LEU A 107 4.08 -8.85 -6.94
CA LEU A 107 3.77 -7.66 -7.70
C LEU A 107 4.70 -6.51 -7.29
N GLU A 108 5.45 -5.98 -8.25
CA GLU A 108 6.21 -4.73 -8.06
C GLU A 108 5.25 -3.54 -8.21
N THR A 109 4.90 -2.90 -7.10
CA THR A 109 3.84 -1.87 -7.09
C THR A 109 4.39 -0.45 -7.24
N ALA A 110 5.70 -0.27 -7.09
CA ALA A 110 6.39 1.00 -7.29
C ALA A 110 7.86 0.81 -7.61
N LEU A 111 8.45 1.80 -8.28
CA LEU A 111 9.90 1.86 -8.52
C LEU A 111 10.64 2.31 -7.25
N PRO A 112 11.87 1.81 -6.98
CA PRO A 112 12.69 2.19 -5.83
C PRO A 112 12.93 3.70 -5.70
N VAL A 113 13.04 4.43 -6.82
CA VAL A 113 13.24 5.89 -6.85
C VAL A 113 12.13 6.68 -6.14
N LYS A 114 10.92 6.10 -6.02
CA LYS A 114 9.82 6.73 -5.27
C LYS A 114 10.05 6.73 -3.75
N PHE A 115 10.97 5.89 -3.26
CA PHE A 115 11.20 5.66 -1.83
C PHE A 115 12.71 5.66 -1.46
N SER A 116 13.46 6.60 -2.04
CA SER A 116 14.93 6.69 -1.96
C SER A 116 15.51 6.69 -0.53
N GLN A 117 14.79 7.19 0.47
CA GLN A 117 15.25 7.15 1.86
C GLN A 117 15.41 5.72 2.38
N THR A 118 14.40 4.87 2.19
CA THR A 118 14.43 3.47 2.63
C THR A 118 15.44 2.65 1.84
N ILE A 119 15.64 2.97 0.55
CA ILE A 119 16.69 2.33 -0.26
C ILE A 119 18.09 2.67 0.28
N ARG A 120 18.35 3.95 0.58
CA ARG A 120 19.64 4.38 1.18
C ARG A 120 19.88 3.72 2.52
N GLU A 121 18.85 3.59 3.34
CA GLU A 121 18.95 2.89 4.62
C GLU A 121 19.28 1.40 4.46
N ALA A 122 18.62 0.71 3.51
CA ALA A 122 18.83 -0.72 3.30
C ALA A 122 20.17 -1.06 2.61
N LEU A 123 20.61 -0.22 1.67
CA LEU A 123 21.71 -0.54 0.74
C LEU A 123 22.91 0.42 0.84
N GLY A 124 22.81 1.51 1.59
CA GLY A 124 23.87 2.52 1.70
C GLY A 124 24.08 3.33 0.42
N ARG A 125 23.12 3.33 -0.52
CA ARG A 125 23.23 4.02 -1.81
C ARG A 125 21.87 4.48 -2.34
N ASP A 126 21.89 5.48 -3.22
CA ASP A 126 20.68 5.95 -3.90
C ASP A 126 20.15 4.91 -4.90
N PRO A 127 18.82 4.86 -5.10
CA PRO A 127 18.23 4.03 -6.14
C PRO A 127 18.62 4.52 -7.53
N GLU A 128 18.69 3.59 -8.48
CA GLU A 128 18.86 3.93 -9.89
C GLU A 128 17.67 4.76 -10.39
N ARG A 129 17.98 5.84 -11.11
CA ARG A 129 16.98 6.74 -11.69
C ARG A 129 16.84 6.48 -13.18
N PRO A 130 15.63 6.30 -13.71
CA PRO A 130 15.41 6.31 -15.15
C PRO A 130 15.83 7.65 -15.75
N LYS A 131 16.59 7.65 -16.85
CA LYS A 131 17.12 8.87 -17.51
C LYS A 131 16.06 9.95 -17.74
N ARG A 132 14.84 9.54 -18.12
CA ARG A 132 13.71 10.46 -18.36
C ARG A 132 13.30 11.27 -17.12
N LEU A 133 13.66 10.82 -15.93
CA LEU A 133 13.29 11.43 -14.65
C LEU A 133 14.43 12.23 -14.01
N GLU A 134 15.62 12.29 -14.60
CA GLU A 134 16.79 12.97 -14.01
C GLU A 134 16.55 14.47 -13.76
N SER A 135 15.81 15.13 -14.66
CA SER A 135 15.49 16.55 -14.56
C SER A 135 14.11 16.83 -13.96
N LEU A 136 13.41 15.81 -13.43
CA LEU A 136 12.02 15.98 -13.01
C LEU A 136 11.89 17.04 -11.91
N GLU A 137 12.78 17.01 -10.93
CA GLU A 137 12.79 17.97 -9.81
C GLU A 137 13.18 19.39 -10.22
N THR A 138 13.79 19.59 -11.39
CA THR A 138 14.20 20.93 -11.87
C THR A 138 13.13 21.59 -12.74
N LEU A 139 12.08 20.87 -13.12
CA LEU A 139 11.01 21.44 -13.94
C LEU A 139 10.16 22.42 -13.13
N PRO A 140 9.66 23.51 -13.74
CA PRO A 140 8.71 24.40 -13.09
C PRO A 140 7.48 23.63 -12.58
N GLN A 141 7.18 23.77 -11.30
CA GLN A 141 5.98 23.20 -10.71
C GLN A 141 4.80 24.17 -10.89
N ARG A 142 3.68 23.67 -11.42
CA ARG A 142 2.44 24.44 -11.53
C ARG A 142 1.45 23.92 -10.50
N PHE A 143 1.22 24.70 -9.45
CA PHE A 143 0.21 24.44 -8.42
C PHE A 143 -0.35 25.75 -7.89
N THR A 144 -1.55 25.68 -7.30
CA THR A 144 -2.16 26.78 -6.56
C THR A 144 -2.28 26.35 -5.11
N VAL A 145 -1.82 27.19 -4.19
CA VAL A 145 -2.01 26.98 -2.75
C VAL A 145 -3.44 27.41 -2.39
N ILE A 146 -4.21 26.51 -1.80
CA ILE A 146 -5.59 26.74 -1.38
C ILE A 146 -5.65 26.61 0.14
N GLU A 147 -6.49 27.44 0.77
CA GLU A 147 -6.76 27.35 2.20
C GLU A 147 -7.38 25.99 2.57
N ARG A 148 -7.22 25.59 3.84
CA ARG A 148 -7.84 24.37 4.38
C ARG A 148 -9.35 24.59 4.63
N ASP A 149 -10.07 24.94 3.57
CA ASP A 149 -11.50 25.25 3.55
C ASP A 149 -12.17 24.54 2.35
N PRO A 150 -13.17 23.67 2.58
CA PRO A 150 -13.92 23.02 1.49
C PRO A 150 -14.55 24.01 0.51
N ASP A 151 -14.99 25.19 0.98
CA ASP A 151 -15.62 26.18 0.10
C ASP A 151 -14.58 26.87 -0.78
N ALA A 152 -13.36 27.12 -0.29
CA ALA A 152 -12.24 27.60 -1.10
C ALA A 152 -11.87 26.62 -2.22
N VAL A 153 -11.86 25.31 -1.93
CA VAL A 153 -11.62 24.27 -2.94
C VAL A 153 -12.75 24.24 -3.98
N ARG A 154 -14.01 24.32 -3.53
CA ARG A 154 -15.18 24.38 -4.44
C ARG A 154 -15.09 25.56 -5.40
N ARG A 155 -14.88 26.76 -4.87
CA ARG A 155 -14.73 27.98 -5.69
C ARG A 155 -13.62 27.85 -6.73
N TYR A 156 -12.45 27.34 -6.32
CA TYR A 156 -11.35 27.12 -7.24
C TYR A 156 -11.71 26.18 -8.40
N ILE A 157 -12.43 25.08 -8.11
CA ILE A 157 -12.89 24.14 -9.15
C ILE A 157 -13.88 24.83 -10.09
N GLU A 158 -14.86 25.55 -9.56
CA GLU A 158 -15.88 26.26 -10.35
C GLU A 158 -15.26 27.32 -11.28
N ASP A 159 -14.24 28.04 -10.80
CA ASP A 159 -13.53 29.07 -11.58
C ASP A 159 -12.62 28.50 -12.70
N HIS A 160 -12.36 27.19 -12.71
CA HIS A 160 -11.43 26.51 -13.64
C HIS A 160 -12.04 25.29 -14.35
N ALA A 161 -13.36 25.10 -14.25
CA ALA A 161 -14.10 24.00 -14.89
C ALA A 161 -14.37 24.24 -16.39
#